data_AF-A0A252F122-F1
#
_entry.id   AF-A0A252F122-F1
#
_cell.length_a   1.000
_cell.length_b   1.000
_cell.length_c   1.000
_cell.angle_alpha   90.00
_cell.angle_beta   90.00
_cell.angle_gamma   90.00
#
_symmetry.space_group_name_H-M   'P 1'
#
loop_
_entity.id
_entity.type
_entity.pdbx_description
1 polymer ?
#
loop_
_entity_poly.entity_id
_entity_poly.type
_entity_poly.pdbx_seq_one_letter_code
_entity_poly.pdbx_strand_id
1 'polypeptide(L)'
;MPALVSHHSFSTAALSQAQPYLANAAAAAPMAFRWGAQGPDILYYYQPLYENHICRTGHRIHSERTARVFSALTAECARQNTPEATAYLLGFCCHYILDRSAHPFVTYMANYRLDPLFPCMSHTALHNLCEAELDRALIEHIHPGGSADFRSYVLLSCDAKCINAVAPLLSHAVWNVYGTRVTPKTVKSCMRSMLRMQRMLHDKSGRRTAAVSWLETRLGSPGAISSLIRPTHPLDADCLNLNHRAWIDAATPHMRRYTDYFQIFDQAQRFAAQLMDVCYDAVQTGAPLPDELFQLNFLGLPER
;
A
#
# COMPACT_ATOMS: atom_id res chain seq x y z
N MET A 1 -1.46 5.28 -1.82
CA MET A 1 -2.73 5.38 -2.61
C MET A 1 -2.44 6.03 -3.98
N PRO A 2 -2.70 5.43 -5.17
CA PRO A 2 -3.06 4.06 -5.51
C PRO A 2 -1.84 3.18 -5.87
N ALA A 3 -1.59 2.15 -5.06
CA ALA A 3 -0.65 1.06 -5.38
C ALA A 3 -1.33 -0.31 -5.21
N LEU A 4 -2.66 -0.37 -5.42
CA LEU A 4 -3.49 -1.55 -5.12
C LEU A 4 -2.92 -2.81 -5.77
N VAL A 5 -2.50 -2.69 -7.03
CA VAL A 5 -1.96 -3.84 -7.76
C VAL A 5 -0.52 -4.11 -7.37
N SER A 6 0.29 -3.08 -7.16
CA SER A 6 1.65 -3.20 -6.65
C SER A 6 1.68 -3.98 -5.34
N HIS A 7 0.86 -3.60 -4.36
CA HIS A 7 0.76 -4.32 -3.09
C HIS A 7 0.28 -5.77 -3.25
N HIS A 8 -0.72 -6.00 -4.09
CA HIS A 8 -1.25 -7.36 -4.29
C HIS A 8 -0.24 -8.28 -4.99
N SER A 9 0.38 -7.79 -6.06
CA SER A 9 1.38 -8.53 -6.81
C SER A 9 2.63 -8.75 -5.95
N PHE A 10 3.05 -7.74 -5.17
CA PHE A 10 4.17 -7.86 -4.24
C PHE A 10 3.90 -8.91 -3.19
N SER A 11 2.73 -8.90 -2.55
CA SER A 11 2.41 -9.89 -1.53
C SER A 11 2.37 -11.31 -2.09
N THR A 12 1.91 -11.48 -3.33
CA THR A 12 1.93 -12.78 -4.03
C THR A 12 3.35 -13.23 -4.34
N ALA A 13 4.21 -12.32 -4.81
CA ALA A 13 5.61 -12.62 -5.11
C ALA A 13 6.41 -12.93 -3.83
N ALA A 14 6.23 -12.14 -2.76
CA ALA A 14 6.83 -12.37 -1.45
C ALA A 14 6.39 -13.71 -0.85
N LEU A 15 5.12 -14.10 -0.99
CA LEU A 15 4.63 -15.40 -0.52
C LEU A 15 5.31 -16.58 -1.26
N SER A 16 5.73 -16.38 -2.52
CA SER A 16 6.50 -17.39 -3.27
C SER A 16 7.93 -17.56 -2.75
N GLN A 17 8.45 -16.59 -1.99
CA GLN A 17 9.74 -16.67 -1.30
C GLN A 17 9.60 -17.18 0.15
N ALA A 18 8.37 -17.36 0.63
CA ALA A 18 8.08 -17.70 2.03
C ALA A 18 8.11 -19.21 2.28
N GLN A 19 8.22 -19.58 3.56
CA GLN A 19 8.11 -20.98 3.96
C GLN A 19 6.73 -21.58 3.62
N PRO A 20 6.62 -22.88 3.32
CA PRO A 20 5.36 -23.50 2.91
C PRO A 20 4.20 -23.32 3.91
N TYR A 21 4.47 -23.26 5.22
CA TYR A 21 3.42 -23.06 6.22
C TYR A 21 2.85 -21.63 6.18
N LEU A 22 3.64 -20.62 5.82
CA LEU A 22 3.17 -19.26 5.63
C LEU A 22 2.28 -19.17 4.39
N ALA A 23 2.66 -19.84 3.30
CA ALA A 23 1.83 -19.97 2.10
C ALA A 23 0.48 -20.64 2.42
N ASN A 24 0.48 -21.71 3.23
CA ASN A 24 -0.74 -22.36 3.68
C ASN A 24 -1.60 -21.45 4.58
N ALA A 25 -0.98 -20.70 5.50
CA ALA A 25 -1.70 -19.76 6.37
C ALA A 25 -2.35 -18.63 5.58
N ALA A 26 -1.66 -18.07 4.58
CA ALA A 26 -2.22 -17.06 3.68
C ALA A 26 -3.34 -17.65 2.78
N ALA A 27 -3.16 -18.87 2.28
CA ALA A 27 -4.15 -19.57 1.44
C ALA A 27 -5.41 -19.99 2.20
N ALA A 28 -5.33 -20.15 3.52
CA ALA A 28 -6.50 -20.44 4.36
C ALA A 28 -7.51 -19.28 4.43
N ALA A 29 -7.04 -18.04 4.22
CA ALA A 29 -7.89 -16.84 4.20
C ALA A 29 -7.39 -15.80 3.17
N PRO A 30 -7.49 -16.09 1.86
CA PRO A 30 -6.85 -15.30 0.81
C PRO A 30 -7.42 -13.88 0.69
N MET A 31 -8.70 -13.69 1.04
CA MET A 31 -9.31 -12.35 1.07
C MET A 31 -8.68 -11.49 2.17
N ALA A 32 -8.47 -12.05 3.35
CA ALA A 32 -7.86 -11.33 4.46
C ALA A 32 -6.38 -11.01 4.16
N PHE A 33 -5.65 -11.93 3.51
CA PHE A 33 -4.29 -11.67 3.02
C PHE A 33 -4.23 -10.48 2.05
N ARG A 34 -5.16 -10.42 1.07
CA ARG A 34 -5.24 -9.29 0.13
C ARG A 34 -5.54 -7.96 0.82
N TRP A 35 -6.42 -7.96 1.81
CA TRP A 35 -6.69 -6.77 2.63
C TRP A 35 -5.52 -6.40 3.53
N GLY A 36 -4.79 -7.39 4.04
CA GLY A 36 -3.53 -7.20 4.75
C GLY A 36 -2.50 -6.51 3.88
N ALA A 37 -2.39 -6.90 2.61
CA ALA A 37 -1.48 -6.26 1.64
C ALA A 37 -1.82 -4.79 1.36
N GLN A 38 -3.06 -4.36 1.62
CA GLN A 38 -3.42 -2.94 1.59
C GLN A 38 -3.08 -2.21 2.89
N GLY A 39 -2.73 -2.94 3.95
CA GLY A 39 -2.20 -2.37 5.19
C GLY A 39 -3.11 -1.30 5.83
N PRO A 40 -2.51 -0.24 6.39
CA PRO A 40 -3.23 0.89 6.96
C PRO A 40 -3.84 1.85 5.94
N ASP A 41 -3.56 1.72 4.62
CA ASP A 41 -4.16 2.56 3.56
C ASP A 41 -5.68 2.51 3.56
N ILE A 42 -6.28 1.44 4.10
CA ILE A 42 -7.71 1.32 4.35
C ILE A 42 -8.24 2.60 5.03
N LEU A 43 -7.52 3.17 5.99
CA LEU A 43 -7.97 4.32 6.78
C LEU A 43 -8.10 5.62 5.96
N TYR A 44 -7.38 5.77 4.84
CA TYR A 44 -7.52 6.92 3.94
C TYR A 44 -8.89 6.97 3.24
N TYR A 45 -9.61 5.85 3.23
CA TYR A 45 -10.93 5.76 2.62
C TYR A 45 -12.07 6.09 3.59
N TYR A 46 -11.78 6.56 4.80
CA TYR A 46 -12.80 7.12 5.67
C TYR A 46 -13.19 8.53 5.20
N GLN A 47 -14.42 8.68 4.71
CA GLN A 47 -14.94 9.98 4.26
C GLN A 47 -13.93 10.74 3.38
N PRO A 48 -13.49 10.13 2.26
CA PRO A 48 -12.25 10.47 1.55
C PRO A 48 -12.26 11.84 0.84
N LEU A 49 -13.37 12.56 0.88
CA LEU A 49 -13.51 13.89 0.27
C LEU A 49 -12.96 15.01 1.16
N TYR A 50 -12.63 14.72 2.42
CA TYR A 50 -12.08 15.71 3.35
C TYR A 50 -11.13 15.05 4.34
N GLU A 51 -10.13 15.83 4.77
CA GLU A 51 -9.21 15.40 5.80
C GLU A 51 -9.95 15.22 7.13
N ASN A 52 -9.66 14.12 7.83
CA ASN A 52 -10.28 13.80 9.09
C ASN A 52 -9.32 13.04 10.01
N HIS A 53 -9.71 12.86 11.26
CA HIS A 53 -8.87 12.24 12.27
C HIS A 53 -8.52 10.76 11.98
N ILE A 54 -9.34 10.05 11.18
CA ILE A 54 -9.04 8.67 10.75
C ILE A 54 -7.95 8.68 9.69
N CYS A 55 -8.06 9.55 8.68
CA CYS A 55 -6.99 9.73 7.68
C CYS A 55 -5.67 10.17 8.32
N ARG A 56 -5.71 11.13 9.27
CA ARG A 56 -4.53 11.51 10.05
C ARG A 56 -3.93 10.34 10.83
N THR A 57 -4.75 9.43 11.32
CA THR A 57 -4.26 8.22 11.99
C THR A 57 -3.58 7.28 11.00
N GLY A 58 -4.11 7.16 9.77
CA GLY A 58 -3.40 6.50 8.65
C GLY A 58 -2.01 7.10 8.44
N HIS A 59 -1.89 8.42 8.33
CA HIS A 59 -0.60 9.09 8.18
C HIS A 59 0.35 8.81 9.36
N ARG A 60 -0.17 8.79 10.60
CA ARG A 60 0.62 8.46 11.79
C ARG A 60 1.17 7.04 11.73
N ILE A 61 0.35 6.05 11.36
CA ILE A 61 0.81 4.66 11.19
C ILE A 61 1.98 4.58 10.20
N HIS A 62 1.94 5.35 9.10
CA HIS A 62 3.02 5.33 8.13
C HIS A 62 4.32 6.00 8.60
N SER A 63 4.25 6.90 9.58
CA SER A 63 5.35 7.81 9.92
C SER A 63 5.96 7.59 11.30
N GLU A 64 5.26 6.95 12.23
CA GLU A 64 5.70 6.76 13.61
C GLU A 64 5.23 5.41 14.19
N ARG A 65 6.00 4.90 15.17
CA ARG A 65 5.61 3.77 16.05
C ARG A 65 5.37 2.44 15.33
N THR A 66 6.05 2.18 14.22
CA THR A 66 5.88 0.94 13.43
C THR A 66 6.00 -0.32 14.30
N ALA A 67 7.05 -0.44 15.12
CA ALA A 67 7.23 -1.59 16.01
C ALA A 67 6.00 -1.84 16.91
N ARG A 68 5.46 -0.77 17.52
CA ARG A 68 4.28 -0.87 18.40
C ARG A 68 3.02 -1.27 17.64
N VAL A 69 2.86 -0.81 16.39
CA VAL A 69 1.76 -1.25 15.52
C VAL A 69 1.86 -2.74 15.27
N PHE A 70 3.02 -3.25 14.87
CA PHE A 70 3.23 -4.68 14.65
C PHE A 70 3.04 -5.51 15.92
N SER A 71 3.53 -5.06 17.08
CA SER A 71 3.29 -5.73 18.36
C SER A 71 1.79 -5.80 18.69
N ALA A 72 1.05 -4.70 18.48
CA ALA A 72 -0.39 -4.67 18.76
C ALA A 72 -1.19 -5.56 17.79
N LEU A 73 -0.84 -5.57 16.50
CA LEU A 73 -1.45 -6.45 15.50
C LEU A 73 -1.16 -7.93 15.81
N THR A 74 0.07 -8.26 16.19
CA THR A 74 0.50 -9.63 16.54
C THR A 74 -0.22 -10.14 17.78
N ALA A 75 -0.28 -9.34 18.84
CA ALA A 75 -0.99 -9.70 20.07
C ALA A 75 -2.50 -9.92 19.83
N GLU A 76 -3.13 -9.05 19.05
CA GLU A 76 -4.54 -9.17 18.70
C GLU A 76 -4.80 -10.35 17.75
N CYS A 77 -3.87 -10.63 16.83
CA CYS A 77 -3.91 -11.81 15.97
C CYS A 77 -3.89 -13.10 16.80
N ALA A 78 -2.96 -13.22 17.75
CA ALA A 78 -2.88 -14.34 18.68
C ALA A 78 -4.16 -14.49 19.52
N ARG A 79 -4.74 -13.37 19.96
CA ARG A 79 -6.00 -13.38 20.72
C ARG A 79 -7.20 -13.82 19.89
N GLN A 80 -7.30 -13.41 18.62
CA GLN A 80 -8.38 -13.84 17.74
C GLN A 80 -8.23 -15.31 17.33
N ASN A 81 -6.99 -15.77 17.12
CA ASN A 81 -6.66 -17.14 16.75
C ASN A 81 -7.51 -17.67 15.56
N THR A 82 -7.63 -16.85 14.52
CA THR A 82 -8.36 -17.20 13.29
C THR A 82 -7.43 -17.17 12.07
N PRO A 83 -7.69 -18.00 11.04
CA PRO A 83 -6.96 -17.93 9.79
C PRO A 83 -6.99 -16.54 9.15
N GLU A 84 -8.12 -15.82 9.25
CA GLU A 84 -8.28 -14.48 8.69
C GLU A 84 -7.39 -13.44 9.39
N ALA A 85 -7.26 -13.50 10.72
CA ALA A 85 -6.38 -12.60 11.45
C ALA A 85 -4.91 -12.82 11.07
N THR A 86 -4.49 -14.09 11.02
CA THR A 86 -3.13 -14.48 10.60
C THR A 86 -2.85 -14.05 9.17
N ALA A 87 -3.73 -14.38 8.23
CA ALA A 87 -3.55 -14.00 6.83
C ALA A 87 -3.50 -12.47 6.65
N TYR A 88 -4.32 -11.71 7.38
CA TYR A 88 -4.24 -10.25 7.35
C TYR A 88 -2.89 -9.74 7.86
N LEU A 89 -2.38 -10.26 8.98
CA LEU A 89 -1.05 -9.88 9.51
C LEU A 89 0.06 -10.17 8.50
N LEU A 90 0.04 -11.34 7.85
CA LEU A 90 1.02 -11.70 6.81
C LEU A 90 0.98 -10.75 5.62
N GLY A 91 -0.22 -10.37 5.16
CA GLY A 91 -0.37 -9.34 4.15
C GLY A 91 0.14 -7.98 4.60
N PHE A 92 -0.09 -7.61 5.87
CA PHE A 92 0.35 -6.34 6.45
C PHE A 92 1.87 -6.24 6.51
N CYS A 93 2.57 -7.35 6.75
CA CYS A 93 4.02 -7.44 6.62
C CYS A 93 4.49 -7.07 5.20
N CYS A 94 3.80 -7.59 4.18
CA CYS A 94 4.11 -7.30 2.78
C CYS A 94 3.90 -5.82 2.44
N HIS A 95 2.82 -5.22 2.95
CA HIS A 95 2.55 -3.80 2.75
C HIS A 95 3.68 -2.94 3.30
N TYR A 96 4.04 -3.13 4.58
CA TYR A 96 5.12 -2.38 5.24
C TYR A 96 6.44 -2.49 4.48
N ILE A 97 6.84 -3.69 4.07
CA ILE A 97 8.12 -3.89 3.39
C ILE A 97 8.13 -3.23 2.00
N LEU A 98 7.04 -3.31 1.24
CA LEU A 98 6.98 -2.63 -0.06
C LEU A 98 7.07 -1.12 0.12
N ASP A 99 6.25 -0.55 1.01
CA ASP A 99 6.21 0.88 1.27
C ASP A 99 7.57 1.43 1.67
N ARG A 100 8.21 0.83 2.69
CA ARG A 100 9.51 1.33 3.16
C ARG A 100 10.61 1.26 2.11
N SER A 101 10.46 0.36 1.14
CA SER A 101 11.44 0.15 0.06
C SER A 101 11.18 1.07 -1.13
N ALA A 102 9.90 1.29 -1.46
CA ALA A 102 9.47 1.99 -2.66
C ALA A 102 9.23 3.50 -2.42
N HIS A 103 8.79 3.94 -1.24
CA HIS A 103 8.47 5.35 -1.00
C HIS A 103 9.62 6.33 -1.26
N PRO A 104 10.88 6.04 -0.92
CA PRO A 104 11.99 6.91 -1.31
C PRO A 104 12.11 7.10 -2.82
N PHE A 105 11.90 6.02 -3.58
CA PHE A 105 11.90 6.03 -5.03
C PHE A 105 10.71 6.81 -5.59
N VAL A 106 9.48 6.49 -5.16
CA VAL A 106 8.25 7.17 -5.60
C VAL A 106 8.32 8.67 -5.32
N THR A 107 8.79 9.04 -4.13
CA THR A 107 8.95 10.45 -3.74
C THR A 107 9.94 11.17 -4.65
N TYR A 108 11.07 10.54 -4.99
CA TYR A 108 12.03 11.12 -5.93
C TYR A 108 11.43 11.27 -7.33
N MET A 109 10.75 10.24 -7.85
CA MET A 109 10.17 10.27 -9.19
C MET A 109 9.07 11.33 -9.29
N ALA A 110 8.19 11.43 -8.29
CA ALA A 110 7.17 12.46 -8.20
C ALA A 110 7.78 13.87 -8.24
N ASN A 111 8.78 14.15 -7.41
CA ASN A 111 9.33 15.49 -7.24
C ASN A 111 10.34 15.91 -8.32
N TYR A 112 11.02 14.97 -8.99
CA TYR A 112 12.14 15.29 -9.90
C TYR A 112 12.00 14.72 -11.31
N ARG A 113 11.00 13.86 -11.58
CA ARG A 113 10.71 13.37 -12.93
C ARG A 113 9.33 13.81 -13.41
N LEU A 114 8.33 13.78 -12.54
CA LEU A 114 6.97 14.17 -12.88
C LEU A 114 6.73 15.68 -12.72
N ASP A 115 7.21 16.30 -11.63
CA ASP A 115 7.00 17.73 -11.37
C ASP A 115 7.35 18.64 -12.58
N PRO A 116 8.48 18.48 -13.29
CA PRO A 116 8.80 19.32 -14.44
C PRO A 116 7.84 19.14 -15.63
N LEU A 117 7.18 17.99 -15.75
CA LEU A 117 6.20 17.70 -16.81
C LEU A 117 4.78 18.12 -16.42
N PHE A 118 4.49 18.20 -15.12
CA PHE A 118 3.16 18.50 -14.58
C PHE A 118 3.22 19.56 -13.46
N PRO A 119 3.81 20.75 -13.69
CA PRO A 119 4.14 21.72 -12.64
C PRO A 119 2.92 22.35 -11.94
N CYS A 120 1.73 22.20 -12.52
CA CYS A 120 0.49 22.69 -11.92
C CYS A 120 -0.12 21.71 -10.92
N MET A 121 0.33 20.45 -10.89
CA MET A 121 -0.16 19.45 -9.94
C MET A 121 0.49 19.62 -8.57
N SER A 122 -0.25 19.32 -7.50
CA SER A 122 0.33 19.29 -6.16
C SER A 122 1.28 18.11 -5.99
N HIS A 123 2.20 18.17 -5.01
CA HIS A 123 3.07 17.04 -4.65
C HIS A 123 2.29 15.74 -4.39
N THR A 124 1.12 15.83 -3.75
CA THR A 124 0.26 14.66 -3.52
C THR A 124 -0.28 14.10 -4.83
N ALA A 125 -0.72 14.95 -5.76
CA ALA A 125 -1.19 14.49 -7.07
C ALA A 125 -0.06 13.85 -7.89
N LEU A 126 1.15 14.40 -7.85
CA LEU A 126 2.31 13.81 -8.51
C LEU A 126 2.70 12.45 -7.92
N HIS A 127 2.64 12.33 -6.58
CA HIS A 127 2.89 11.06 -5.88
C HIS A 127 1.87 9.99 -6.29
N ASN A 128 0.58 10.34 -6.24
CA ASN A 128 -0.50 9.45 -6.65
C ASN A 128 -0.37 9.03 -8.12
N LEU A 129 -0.03 9.97 -9.00
CA LEU A 129 0.18 9.70 -10.42
C LEU A 129 1.37 8.75 -10.65
N CYS A 130 2.45 8.92 -9.87
CA CYS A 130 3.58 7.99 -9.89
C CYS A 130 3.15 6.58 -9.49
N GLU A 131 2.48 6.40 -8.34
CA GLU A 131 2.01 5.07 -7.91
C GLU A 131 1.04 4.44 -8.94
N ALA A 132 0.13 5.25 -9.50
CA ALA A 132 -0.82 4.81 -10.52
C ALA A 132 -0.11 4.31 -11.80
N GLU A 133 0.99 4.97 -12.19
CA GLU A 133 1.84 4.57 -13.32
C GLU A 133 2.62 3.29 -13.04
N LEU A 134 3.10 3.10 -11.81
CA LEU A 134 3.75 1.85 -11.39
C LEU A 134 2.77 0.68 -11.43
N ASP A 135 1.54 0.86 -10.95
CA ASP A 135 0.46 -0.13 -11.08
C ASP A 135 0.15 -0.45 -12.55
N ARG A 136 0.09 0.56 -13.42
CA ARG A 136 -0.12 0.36 -14.87
C ARG A 136 0.96 -0.54 -15.46
N ALA A 137 2.22 -0.19 -15.25
CA ALA A 137 3.35 -0.89 -15.84
C ALA A 137 3.48 -2.32 -15.28
N LEU A 138 3.22 -2.52 -13.98
CA LEU A 138 3.21 -3.86 -13.39
C LEU A 138 2.14 -4.75 -14.02
N ILE A 139 0.96 -4.21 -14.28
CA ILE A 139 -0.15 -4.96 -14.89
C ILE A 139 0.19 -5.38 -16.31
N GLU A 140 0.86 -4.54 -17.09
CA GLU A 140 1.31 -4.89 -18.43
C GLU A 140 2.34 -6.02 -18.44
N HIS A 141 3.12 -6.18 -17.36
CA HIS A 141 4.03 -7.31 -17.21
C HIS A 141 3.33 -8.62 -16.83
N ILE A 142 2.22 -8.56 -16.07
CA ILE A 142 1.57 -9.76 -15.52
C ILE A 142 0.26 -10.15 -16.21
N HIS A 143 -0.34 -9.26 -17.02
CA HIS A 143 -1.66 -9.46 -17.60
C HIS A 143 -1.67 -9.19 -19.13
N PRO A 144 -1.85 -10.23 -19.96
CA PRO A 144 -1.80 -10.12 -21.43
C PRO A 144 -2.84 -9.17 -22.05
N GLY A 145 -3.95 -8.89 -21.36
CA GLY A 145 -4.98 -7.93 -21.81
C GLY A 145 -4.62 -6.45 -21.56
N GLY A 146 -3.42 -6.17 -21.05
CA GLY A 146 -2.98 -4.82 -20.74
C GLY A 146 -3.62 -4.23 -19.47
N SER A 147 -3.18 -3.02 -19.12
CA SER A 147 -3.56 -2.32 -17.90
C SER A 147 -5.03 -1.92 -17.87
N ALA A 148 -5.57 -1.37 -18.96
CA ALA A 148 -6.94 -0.85 -19.02
C ALA A 148 -8.05 -1.89 -18.71
N ASP A 149 -7.82 -3.16 -19.05
CA ASP A 149 -8.80 -4.23 -18.85
C ASP A 149 -8.75 -4.87 -17.46
N PHE A 150 -7.68 -4.63 -16.70
CA PHE A 150 -7.51 -5.22 -15.39
C PHE A 150 -8.42 -4.56 -14.35
N ARG A 151 -9.37 -5.34 -13.82
CA ARG A 151 -10.37 -4.92 -12.83
C ARG A 151 -9.79 -5.04 -11.41
N SER A 152 -8.86 -4.16 -11.06
CA SER A 152 -8.13 -4.18 -9.78
C SER A 152 -9.05 -4.22 -8.54
N TYR A 153 -10.20 -3.56 -8.58
CA TYR A 153 -11.18 -3.58 -7.48
C TYR A 153 -11.72 -4.98 -7.12
N VAL A 154 -11.58 -5.99 -7.99
CA VAL A 154 -11.96 -7.39 -7.68
C VAL A 154 -11.05 -8.00 -6.61
N LEU A 155 -9.81 -7.50 -6.50
CA LEU A 155 -8.84 -7.88 -5.47
C LEU A 155 -9.30 -7.49 -4.06
N LEU A 156 -10.20 -6.51 -3.95
CA LEU A 156 -10.78 -6.01 -2.70
C LEU A 156 -12.09 -6.72 -2.31
N SER A 157 -12.37 -7.90 -2.88
CA SER A 157 -13.47 -8.74 -2.41
C SER A 157 -13.21 -9.21 -0.97
N CYS A 158 -14.24 -9.31 -0.14
CA CYS A 158 -14.15 -9.79 1.24
C CYS A 158 -15.49 -10.36 1.68
N ASP A 159 -15.45 -11.47 2.43
CA ASP A 159 -16.62 -12.12 3.02
C ASP A 159 -16.83 -11.69 4.48
N ALA A 160 -17.86 -12.24 5.13
CA ALA A 160 -18.16 -11.89 6.51
C ALA A 160 -17.03 -12.25 7.48
N LYS A 161 -16.31 -13.36 7.25
CA LYS A 161 -15.22 -13.81 8.11
C LYS A 161 -14.04 -12.84 8.04
N CYS A 162 -13.62 -12.51 6.82
CA CYS A 162 -12.59 -11.51 6.52
C CYS A 162 -12.93 -10.17 7.20
N ILE A 163 -14.14 -9.64 7.02
CA ILE A 163 -14.55 -8.36 7.62
C ILE A 163 -14.55 -8.43 9.16
N ASN A 164 -14.99 -9.55 9.73
CA ASN A 164 -15.14 -9.70 11.19
C ASN A 164 -13.81 -9.96 11.91
N ALA A 165 -12.76 -10.40 11.21
CA ALA A 165 -11.40 -10.49 11.76
C ALA A 165 -10.62 -9.18 11.58
N VAL A 166 -10.59 -8.63 10.34
CA VAL A 166 -9.78 -7.45 10.00
C VAL A 166 -10.23 -6.19 10.76
N ALA A 167 -11.54 -5.97 10.86
CA ALA A 167 -12.08 -4.76 11.48
C ALA A 167 -11.71 -4.58 12.96
N PRO A 168 -11.91 -5.57 13.86
CA PRO A 168 -11.45 -5.47 15.24
C PRO A 168 -9.93 -5.47 15.35
N LEU A 169 -9.22 -6.19 14.48
CA LEU A 169 -7.77 -6.27 14.53
C LEU A 169 -7.12 -4.90 14.32
N LEU A 170 -7.48 -4.19 13.24
CA LEU A 170 -6.97 -2.85 12.97
C LEU A 170 -7.48 -1.82 14.00
N SER A 171 -8.75 -1.95 14.42
CA SER A 171 -9.35 -1.09 15.45
C SER A 171 -8.59 -1.14 16.78
N HIS A 172 -8.25 -2.35 17.23
CA HIS A 172 -7.53 -2.58 18.48
C HIS A 172 -6.09 -2.05 18.40
N ALA A 173 -5.38 -2.36 17.31
CA ALA A 173 -4.03 -1.87 17.11
C ALA A 173 -3.96 -0.33 17.13
N VAL A 174 -4.90 0.33 16.43
CA VAL A 174 -4.97 1.79 16.41
C VAL A 174 -5.24 2.38 17.79
N TRP A 175 -6.21 1.81 18.53
CA TRP A 175 -6.52 2.27 19.88
C TRP A 175 -5.31 2.13 20.81
N ASN A 176 -4.66 0.97 20.83
CA ASN A 176 -3.55 0.70 21.74
C ASN A 176 -2.33 1.58 21.48
N VAL A 177 -2.02 1.85 20.20
CA VAL A 177 -0.81 2.59 19.84
C VAL A 177 -1.02 4.09 19.89
N TYR A 178 -2.21 4.57 19.49
CA TYR A 178 -2.45 6.00 19.27
C TYR A 178 -3.50 6.62 20.19
N GLY A 179 -4.29 5.83 20.91
CA GLY A 179 -5.44 6.30 21.67
C GLY A 179 -6.57 6.87 20.79
N THR A 180 -6.51 6.67 19.47
CA THR A 180 -7.54 7.17 18.55
C THR A 180 -8.69 6.18 18.48
N ARG A 181 -9.93 6.66 18.66
CA ARG A 181 -11.12 5.83 18.56
C ARG A 181 -11.50 5.53 17.11
N VAL A 182 -10.93 4.46 16.55
CA VAL A 182 -11.34 3.90 15.26
C VAL A 182 -12.14 2.63 15.51
N THR A 183 -13.46 2.70 15.49
CA THR A 183 -14.29 1.52 15.81
C THR A 183 -14.23 0.45 14.71
N PRO A 184 -14.53 -0.83 15.01
CA PRO A 184 -14.62 -1.84 13.95
C PRO A 184 -15.63 -1.45 12.86
N LYS A 185 -16.76 -0.82 13.23
CA LYS A 185 -17.74 -0.29 12.25
C LYS A 185 -17.11 0.76 11.33
N THR A 186 -16.22 1.61 11.85
CA THR A 186 -15.44 2.58 11.07
C THR A 186 -14.55 1.86 10.07
N VAL A 187 -13.76 0.87 10.50
CA VAL A 187 -12.90 0.09 9.60
C VAL A 187 -13.71 -0.60 8.50
N LYS A 188 -14.86 -1.22 8.83
CA LYS A 188 -15.77 -1.82 7.83
C LYS A 188 -16.28 -0.79 6.82
N SER A 189 -16.56 0.44 7.27
CA SER A 189 -16.95 1.54 6.37
C SER A 189 -15.81 1.92 5.43
N CYS A 190 -14.58 1.98 5.93
CA CYS A 190 -13.38 2.28 5.14
C CYS A 190 -13.16 1.23 4.04
N MET A 191 -13.21 -0.07 4.37
CA MET A 191 -13.07 -1.16 3.40
C MET A 191 -14.12 -1.06 2.28
N ARG A 192 -15.40 -0.81 2.65
CA ARG A 192 -16.47 -0.62 1.67
C ARG A 192 -16.25 0.61 0.80
N SER A 193 -15.76 1.70 1.39
CA SER A 193 -15.44 2.94 0.70
C SER A 193 -14.31 2.74 -0.31
N MET A 194 -13.23 2.06 0.10
CA MET A 194 -12.10 1.69 -0.77
C MET A 194 -12.57 0.89 -1.99
N LEU A 195 -13.39 -0.16 -1.79
CA LEU A 195 -13.95 -0.95 -2.88
C LEU A 195 -14.78 -0.10 -3.86
N ARG A 196 -15.63 0.80 -3.34
CA ARG A 196 -16.45 1.69 -4.18
C ARG A 196 -15.59 2.66 -4.98
N MET A 197 -14.61 3.30 -4.33
CA MET A 197 -13.71 4.24 -4.99
C MET A 197 -12.88 3.55 -6.06
N GLN A 198 -12.25 2.41 -5.77
CA GLN A 198 -11.47 1.66 -6.76
C GLN A 198 -12.32 1.20 -7.95
N ARG A 199 -13.61 0.93 -7.75
CA ARG A 199 -14.55 0.67 -8.85
C ARG A 199 -14.87 1.92 -9.68
N MET A 200 -14.99 3.08 -9.04
CA MET A 200 -15.25 4.36 -9.71
C MET A 200 -14.03 4.83 -10.53
N LEU A 201 -12.82 4.66 -9.96
CA LEU A 201 -11.54 5.00 -10.58
C LEU A 201 -11.14 4.07 -11.72
N HIS A 202 -11.82 2.93 -11.90
CA HIS A 202 -11.58 2.07 -13.05
C HIS A 202 -12.12 2.73 -14.34
N ASP A 203 -11.20 3.19 -15.18
CA ASP A 203 -11.48 3.74 -16.51
C ASP A 203 -10.76 2.96 -17.61
N LYS A 204 -11.51 2.08 -18.29
CA LYS A 204 -11.00 1.30 -19.42
C LYS A 204 -10.67 2.15 -20.66
N SER A 205 -11.31 3.31 -20.82
CA SER A 205 -11.25 4.08 -22.09
C SER A 205 -10.47 5.38 -22.00
N GLY A 206 -10.02 5.79 -20.82
CA GLY A 206 -9.40 7.09 -20.57
C GLY A 206 -10.35 8.29 -20.68
N ARG A 207 -11.60 8.09 -21.14
CA ARG A 207 -12.60 9.16 -21.33
C ARG A 207 -13.01 9.82 -20.01
N ARG A 208 -13.08 9.05 -18.91
CA ARG A 208 -13.41 9.62 -17.60
C ARG A 208 -12.23 10.42 -17.07
N THR A 209 -11.01 9.88 -17.19
CA THR A 209 -9.80 10.61 -16.82
C THR A 209 -9.72 11.94 -17.56
N ALA A 210 -9.90 11.93 -18.90
CA ALA A 210 -9.88 13.15 -19.71
C ALA A 210 -10.93 14.19 -19.27
N ALA A 211 -12.18 13.75 -19.01
CA ALA A 211 -13.24 14.65 -18.56
C ALA A 211 -12.98 15.22 -17.16
N VAL A 212 -12.48 14.39 -16.24
CA VAL A 212 -12.14 14.79 -14.87
C VAL A 212 -10.95 15.74 -14.87
N SER A 213 -9.86 15.44 -15.58
CA SER A 213 -8.68 16.31 -15.67
C SER A 213 -9.02 17.67 -16.28
N TRP A 214 -9.89 17.72 -17.29
CA TRP A 214 -10.38 18.98 -17.86
C TRP A 214 -11.14 19.81 -16.82
N LEU A 215 -12.01 19.18 -16.04
CA LEU A 215 -12.80 19.86 -15.00
C LEU A 215 -11.89 20.37 -13.87
N GLU A 216 -10.99 19.53 -13.38
CA GLU A 216 -10.00 19.88 -12.35
C GLU A 216 -9.14 21.07 -12.76
N THR A 217 -8.68 21.09 -14.01
CA THR A 217 -7.89 22.22 -14.54
C THR A 217 -8.70 23.51 -14.53
N ARG A 218 -10.00 23.46 -14.86
CA ARG A 218 -10.89 24.63 -14.79
C ARG A 218 -11.21 25.08 -13.38
N LEU A 219 -11.24 24.16 -12.42
CA LEU A 219 -11.51 24.43 -11.01
C LEU A 219 -10.24 24.78 -10.22
N GLY A 220 -9.06 24.80 -10.87
CA GLY A 220 -7.79 25.14 -10.22
C GLY A 220 -7.25 24.02 -9.31
N SER A 221 -7.67 22.78 -9.51
CA SER A 221 -7.28 21.61 -8.71
C SER A 221 -6.77 20.44 -9.56
N PRO A 222 -5.83 20.66 -10.51
CA PRO A 222 -5.36 19.64 -11.43
C PRO A 222 -4.80 18.42 -10.68
N GLY A 223 -5.25 17.23 -11.07
CA GLY A 223 -4.76 15.97 -10.52
C GLY A 223 -5.41 15.57 -9.19
N ALA A 224 -6.38 16.31 -8.65
CA ALA A 224 -7.01 15.98 -7.37
C ALA A 224 -7.64 14.57 -7.32
N ILE A 225 -8.25 14.14 -8.42
CA ILE A 225 -8.88 12.83 -8.64
C ILE A 225 -8.23 12.13 -9.82
N SER A 226 -7.91 12.85 -10.91
CA SER A 226 -7.36 12.22 -12.11
C SER A 226 -6.00 11.54 -11.88
N SER A 227 -5.18 12.01 -10.93
CA SER A 227 -3.92 11.32 -10.53
C SER A 227 -4.16 9.97 -9.86
N LEU A 228 -5.34 9.74 -9.31
CA LEU A 228 -5.74 8.47 -8.68
C LEU A 228 -6.19 7.45 -9.73
N ILE A 229 -6.44 7.89 -10.97
CA ILE A 229 -6.86 7.03 -12.07
C ILE A 229 -5.60 6.55 -12.79
N ARG A 230 -5.44 5.23 -12.81
CA ARG A 230 -4.39 4.55 -13.55
C ARG A 230 -4.35 5.00 -15.03
N PRO A 231 -3.20 5.45 -15.54
CA PRO A 231 -3.08 5.84 -16.94
C PRO A 231 -3.33 4.66 -17.88
N THR A 232 -3.87 4.92 -19.08
CA THR A 232 -4.10 3.89 -20.11
C THR A 232 -2.87 3.63 -20.98
N HIS A 233 -1.90 4.54 -20.96
CA HIS A 233 -0.65 4.48 -21.69
C HIS A 233 0.49 4.91 -20.76
N PRO A 234 1.73 4.48 -21.04
CA PRO A 234 2.90 4.97 -20.32
C PRO A 234 2.96 6.49 -20.32
N LEU A 235 3.35 7.06 -19.18
CA LEU A 235 3.70 8.47 -19.11
C LEU A 235 5.01 8.71 -19.86
N ASP A 236 5.19 9.91 -20.41
CA ASP A 236 6.48 10.32 -21.00
C ASP A 236 7.59 10.43 -19.94
N ALA A 237 7.21 10.52 -18.66
CA ALA A 237 8.12 10.35 -17.54
C ALA A 237 8.52 8.88 -17.40
N ASP A 238 9.82 8.64 -17.33
CA ASP A 238 10.42 7.37 -16.94
C ASP A 238 10.23 7.12 -15.42
N CYS A 239 8.98 6.98 -14.98
CA CYS A 239 8.59 6.79 -13.59
C CYS A 239 9.15 5.49 -13.01
N LEU A 240 9.35 4.48 -13.85
CA LEU A 240 9.92 3.20 -13.47
C LEU A 240 11.44 3.23 -13.40
N ASN A 241 12.08 4.28 -13.95
CA ASN A 241 13.52 4.40 -14.11
C ASN A 241 14.15 3.24 -14.91
N LEU A 242 13.49 2.80 -15.99
CA LEU A 242 13.97 1.70 -16.86
C LEU A 242 15.26 2.06 -17.61
N ASN A 243 15.56 3.36 -17.75
CA ASN A 243 16.85 3.81 -18.27
C ASN A 243 17.96 3.85 -17.21
N HIS A 244 17.68 3.36 -15.99
CA HIS A 244 18.62 3.32 -14.87
C HIS A 244 19.32 4.65 -14.63
N ARG A 245 18.57 5.76 -14.69
CA ARG A 245 19.13 7.09 -14.42
C ARG A 245 19.38 7.23 -12.93
N ALA A 246 20.40 8.02 -12.59
CA ALA A 246 20.73 8.31 -11.21
C ALA A 246 19.54 8.97 -10.49
N TRP A 247 19.20 8.46 -9.32
CA TRP A 247 18.26 9.04 -8.38
C TRP A 247 18.82 8.99 -6.96
N ILE A 248 18.21 9.76 -6.05
CA ILE A 248 18.71 9.93 -4.68
C ILE A 248 17.58 9.64 -3.70
N ASP A 249 17.89 8.87 -2.68
CA ASP A 249 17.02 8.66 -1.52
C ASP A 249 17.28 9.79 -0.50
N ALA A 250 16.20 10.44 -0.03
CA ALA A 250 16.29 11.53 0.93
C ALA A 250 16.98 11.14 2.25
N ALA A 251 16.92 9.87 2.65
CA ALA A 251 17.61 9.35 3.82
C ALA A 251 19.13 9.17 3.60
N THR A 252 19.56 9.01 2.34
CA THR A 252 20.96 8.80 1.95
C THR A 252 21.37 9.73 0.80
N PRO A 253 21.35 11.07 1.01
CA PRO A 253 21.47 12.04 -0.08
C PRO A 253 22.84 12.04 -0.78
N HIS A 254 23.85 11.47 -0.12
CA HIS A 254 25.21 11.32 -0.64
C HIS A 254 25.36 10.09 -1.56
N MET A 255 24.39 9.18 -1.58
CA MET A 255 24.44 7.94 -2.36
C MET A 255 23.55 8.06 -3.60
N ARG A 256 24.13 7.86 -4.78
CA ARG A 256 23.39 7.75 -6.02
C ARG A 256 22.92 6.31 -6.21
N ARG A 257 21.64 6.14 -6.51
CA ARG A 257 21.02 4.87 -6.87
C ARG A 257 20.69 4.86 -8.35
N TYR A 258 20.72 3.66 -8.94
CA TYR A 258 20.45 3.45 -10.37
C TYR A 258 19.37 2.38 -10.58
N THR A 259 18.77 1.92 -9.49
CA THR A 259 17.76 0.86 -9.52
C THR A 259 16.48 1.34 -10.20
N ASP A 260 15.85 0.45 -10.96
CA ASP A 260 14.48 0.62 -11.41
C ASP A 260 13.47 0.13 -10.35
N TYR A 261 12.18 0.38 -10.60
CA TYR A 261 11.11 -0.03 -9.68
C TYR A 261 11.01 -1.56 -9.50
N PHE A 262 11.19 -2.34 -10.57
CA PHE A 262 11.12 -3.81 -10.50
C PHE A 262 12.27 -4.39 -9.70
N GLN A 263 13.47 -3.81 -9.80
CA GLN A 263 14.60 -4.20 -8.96
C GLN A 263 14.34 -3.93 -7.48
N ILE A 264 13.74 -2.79 -7.13
CA ILE A 264 13.34 -2.49 -5.74
C ILE A 264 12.28 -3.49 -5.28
N PHE A 265 11.27 -3.74 -6.12
CA PHE A 265 10.21 -4.69 -5.88
C PHE A 265 10.76 -6.11 -5.63
N ASP A 266 11.65 -6.61 -6.47
CA ASP A 266 12.22 -7.96 -6.35
C ASP A 266 13.13 -8.11 -5.15
N GLN A 267 14.00 -7.12 -4.88
CA GLN A 267 14.89 -7.14 -3.72
C GLN A 267 14.12 -7.13 -2.40
N ALA A 268 12.97 -6.47 -2.35
CA ALA A 268 12.16 -6.35 -1.15
C ALA A 268 11.41 -7.65 -0.76
N GLN A 269 11.17 -8.58 -1.69
CA GLN A 269 10.35 -9.78 -1.46
C GLN A 269 10.90 -10.68 -0.34
N ARG A 270 12.22 -10.86 -0.26
CA ARG A 270 12.84 -11.71 0.79
C ARG A 270 12.67 -11.11 2.18
N PHE A 271 12.76 -9.79 2.31
CA PHE A 271 12.54 -9.11 3.58
C PHE A 271 11.08 -9.24 4.05
N ALA A 272 10.13 -9.21 3.11
CA ALA A 272 8.72 -9.49 3.41
C ALA A 272 8.50 -10.93 3.88
N ALA A 273 9.13 -11.91 3.22
CA ALA A 273 9.08 -13.31 3.64
C ALA A 273 9.66 -13.51 5.05
N GLN A 274 10.80 -12.88 5.36
CA GLN A 274 11.41 -12.93 6.70
C GLN A 274 10.53 -12.27 7.77
N LEU A 275 9.93 -11.11 7.48
CA LEU A 275 9.04 -10.44 8.44
C LEU A 275 7.75 -11.24 8.69
N MET A 276 7.21 -11.87 7.64
CA MET A 276 6.07 -12.79 7.76
C MET A 276 6.38 -13.93 8.72
N ASP A 277 7.58 -14.50 8.61
CA ASP A 277 8.07 -15.59 9.45
C ASP A 277 8.13 -15.19 10.93
N VAL A 278 8.82 -14.10 11.22
CA VAL A 278 8.97 -13.61 12.60
C VAL A 278 7.64 -13.21 13.22
N CYS A 279 6.75 -12.55 12.45
CA CYS A 279 5.42 -12.21 12.93
C CYS A 279 4.57 -13.46 13.20
N TYR A 280 4.65 -14.47 12.33
CA TYR A 280 3.94 -15.73 12.51
C TYR A 280 4.41 -16.46 13.77
N ASP A 281 5.72 -16.58 13.97
CA ASP A 281 6.32 -17.21 15.16
C ASP A 281 5.95 -16.47 16.44
N ALA A 282 5.94 -15.13 16.42
CA ALA A 282 5.50 -14.32 17.55
C ALA A 282 4.02 -14.57 17.90
N VAL A 283 3.15 -14.76 16.89
CA VAL A 283 1.75 -15.17 17.12
C VAL A 283 1.66 -16.53 17.79
N GLN A 284 2.49 -17.51 17.38
CA GLN A 284 2.45 -18.87 17.94
C GLN A 284 3.04 -18.98 19.35
N THR A 285 4.13 -18.25 19.61
CA THR A 285 4.92 -18.38 20.84
C THR A 285 4.59 -17.34 21.90
N GLY A 286 3.96 -16.23 21.50
CA GLY A 286 3.79 -15.04 22.36
C GLY A 286 5.08 -14.27 22.60
N ALA A 287 6.18 -14.60 21.91
CA ALA A 287 7.43 -13.87 22.01
C ALA A 287 7.27 -12.43 21.48
N PRO A 288 7.96 -11.44 22.07
CA PRO A 288 7.96 -10.09 21.54
C PRO A 288 8.69 -10.03 20.19
N LEU A 289 8.26 -9.10 19.34
CA LEU A 289 8.97 -8.82 18.09
C LEU A 289 10.25 -8.02 18.37
N PRO A 290 11.38 -8.32 17.71
CA PRO A 290 12.59 -7.52 17.81
C PRO A 290 12.39 -6.11 17.21
N ASP A 291 12.77 -5.07 17.96
CA ASP A 291 12.64 -3.68 17.52
C ASP A 291 13.53 -3.36 16.30
N GLU A 292 14.63 -4.11 16.10
CA GLU A 292 15.57 -3.94 15.00
C GLU A 292 14.93 -4.19 13.62
N LEU A 293 13.82 -4.94 13.58
CA LEU A 293 13.06 -5.16 12.34
C LEU A 293 12.38 -3.89 11.83
N PHE A 294 12.19 -2.91 12.71
CA PHE A 294 11.38 -1.71 12.48
C PHE A 294 12.18 -0.41 12.63
N GLN A 295 13.47 -0.40 12.28
CA GLN A 295 14.30 0.81 12.30
C GLN A 295 13.81 1.91 11.33
N LEU A 296 13.07 1.53 10.29
CA LEU A 296 12.46 2.42 9.32
C LEU A 296 10.94 2.39 9.44
N ASN A 297 10.30 3.54 9.27
CA ASN A 297 8.85 3.63 9.10
C ASN A 297 8.43 3.24 7.66
N PHE A 298 7.13 3.30 7.37
CA PHE A 298 6.59 2.95 6.05
C PHE A 298 7.12 3.89 4.96
N LEU A 299 7.52 5.11 5.30
CA LEU A 299 8.08 6.06 4.33
C LEU A 299 9.56 5.78 3.98
N GLY A 300 10.17 4.75 4.57
CA GLY A 300 11.60 4.44 4.41
C GLY A 300 12.51 5.39 5.17
N LEU A 301 11.97 6.14 6.14
CA LEU A 301 12.71 7.08 6.98
C LEU A 301 12.98 6.45 8.37
N PRO A 302 14.04 6.85 9.07
CA PRO A 302 14.27 6.40 10.45
C PRO A 302 13.04 6.64 11.34
N GLU A 303 12.70 5.65 12.15
CA GLU A 303 11.63 5.76 13.16
C GLU A 303 11.91 6.90 14.15
N ARG A 304 10.83 7.58 14.59
CA ARG A 304 10.87 8.74 15.50
C ARG A 304 10.27 8.44 16.85
#